data_AF-A0AAN8ZJN2-F1
#
_entry.id   AF-A0AAN8ZJN2-F1
#
_cell.length_a   1.000
_cell.length_b   1.000
_cell.length_c   1.000
_cell.angle_alpha   90.00
_cell.angle_beta   90.00
_cell.angle_gamma   90.00
#
_symmetry.space_group_name_H-M   'P 1'
#
loop_
_entity.id
_entity.type
_entity.pdbx_description
1 polymer ?
#
loop_
_entity_poly.entity_id
_entity_poly.type
_entity_poly.pdbx_seq_one_letter_code
_entity_poly.pdbx_strand_id
1 'polypeptide(L)'
;MARSITYITGSQLLSLKRRPNVAIVDVRDDERSYDAHIGGSLHYASDTFYEKIPNLIQAVRGKDTLVFHCALSQNARGKAGVYKVGYKDSYKFAHRHKVRGPTCALRLADYLADMKDDAGIKNIMVLERGFNGWESSGKPVCLACLLPLFLIPIVNLIPVLFDMIMARVYGLFGWEYRKPERVPPSCPYKPAANKISQVGVEPETSKIQPLSKESHDGVEADNAKSD
;
A
#
# COMPACT_ATOMS: atom_id res chain seq x y z
N MET A 1 35.16 -5.27 12.23
CA MET A 1 35.30 -5.97 10.93
C MET A 1 34.19 -5.48 10.02
N ALA A 2 34.45 -5.19 8.75
CA ALA A 2 33.40 -4.68 7.87
C ALA A 2 32.44 -5.79 7.41
N ARG A 3 31.12 -5.58 7.58
CA ARG A 3 30.09 -6.53 7.17
C ARG A 3 29.80 -6.40 5.67
N SER A 4 29.69 -7.52 4.96
CA SER A 4 29.32 -7.54 3.53
C SER A 4 27.81 -7.48 3.33
N ILE A 5 27.35 -6.70 2.35
CA ILE A 5 25.94 -6.62 1.95
C ILE A 5 25.74 -7.50 0.71
N THR A 6 24.75 -8.40 0.77
CA THR A 6 24.44 -9.32 -0.36
C THR A 6 23.09 -8.99 -0.96
N TYR A 7 23.00 -8.95 -2.28
CA TYR A 7 21.71 -8.80 -2.96
C TYR A 7 21.04 -10.15 -3.19
N ILE A 8 19.71 -10.18 -3.06
CA ILE A 8 18.88 -11.36 -3.28
C ILE A 8 17.69 -11.04 -4.16
N THR A 9 17.26 -12.01 -4.96
CA THR A 9 16.05 -11.90 -5.78
C THR A 9 14.80 -12.19 -4.95
N GLY A 10 13.62 -11.82 -5.48
CA GLY A 10 12.35 -12.17 -4.85
C GLY A 10 12.10 -13.68 -4.73
N SER A 11 12.64 -14.51 -5.63
CA SER A 11 12.52 -15.98 -5.53
C SER A 11 13.37 -16.53 -4.39
N GLN A 12 14.60 -16.02 -4.22
CA GLN A 12 15.46 -16.37 -3.09
C GLN A 12 14.83 -15.93 -1.77
N LEU A 13 14.31 -14.71 -1.70
CA LEU A 13 13.62 -14.22 -0.50
C LEU A 13 12.40 -15.08 -0.13
N LEU A 14 11.63 -15.56 -1.11
CA LEU A 14 10.48 -16.42 -0.85
C LEU A 14 10.88 -17.74 -0.15
N SER A 15 12.02 -18.33 -0.52
CA SER A 15 12.57 -19.51 0.15
C SER A 15 13.11 -19.17 1.54
N LEU A 16 13.81 -18.04 1.68
CA LEU A 16 14.41 -17.61 2.94
C LEU A 16 13.38 -17.21 4.01
N LYS A 17 12.29 -16.55 3.60
CA LYS A 17 11.21 -16.05 4.46
C LYS A 17 10.50 -17.14 5.27
N ARG A 18 10.61 -18.41 4.84
CA ARG A 18 10.04 -19.56 5.57
C ARG A 18 10.74 -19.83 6.90
N ARG A 19 11.96 -19.33 7.08
CA ARG A 19 12.76 -19.56 8.29
C ARG A 19 12.46 -18.47 9.34
N PRO A 20 12.32 -18.82 10.63
CA PRO A 20 11.95 -17.86 11.68
C PRO A 20 13.08 -16.88 12.06
N ASN A 21 14.32 -17.20 11.68
CA ASN A 21 15.52 -16.37 11.94
C ASN A 21 15.72 -15.24 10.92
N VAL A 22 14.81 -15.06 9.96
CA VAL A 22 14.87 -14.02 8.92
C VAL A 22 13.90 -12.89 9.24
N ALA A 23 14.38 -11.65 9.25
CA ALA A 23 13.54 -10.45 9.27
C ALA A 23 13.60 -9.72 7.93
N ILE A 24 12.44 -9.23 7.48
CA ILE A 24 12.32 -8.37 6.31
C ILE A 24 12.06 -6.96 6.82
N VAL A 25 12.86 -6.00 6.37
CA VAL A 25 12.80 -4.59 6.75
C VAL A 25 12.43 -3.77 5.53
N ASP A 26 11.26 -3.15 5.56
CA ASP A 26 10.79 -2.21 4.56
C ASP A 26 11.18 -0.79 4.98
N VAL A 27 11.95 -0.12 4.13
CA VAL A 27 12.41 1.26 4.35
C VAL A 27 11.77 2.26 3.40
N ARG A 28 10.59 1.92 2.86
CA ARG A 28 9.68 2.92 2.26
C ARG A 28 9.22 3.93 3.31
N ASP A 29 8.84 5.11 2.88
CA ASP A 29 8.40 6.17 3.79
C ASP A 29 6.87 6.08 3.96
N ASP A 30 6.12 7.09 3.55
CA ASP A 30 4.65 7.11 3.59
C ASP A 30 4.01 6.12 2.60
N GLU A 31 4.75 5.71 1.56
CA GLU A 31 4.23 4.85 0.48
C GLU A 31 3.74 3.48 0.96
N ARG A 32 4.27 3.03 2.09
CA ARG A 32 3.84 1.76 2.69
C ARG A 32 2.39 1.79 3.20
N SER A 33 1.84 2.97 3.50
CA SER A 33 0.52 3.08 4.14
C SER A 33 -0.65 2.80 3.19
N TYR A 34 -0.49 3.14 1.91
CA TYR A 34 -1.50 2.93 0.87
C TYR A 34 -1.20 1.74 -0.04
N ASP A 35 0.07 1.35 -0.18
CA ASP A 35 0.45 0.16 -0.95
C ASP A 35 0.38 -1.12 -0.10
N ALA A 36 0.27 -2.25 -0.78
CA ALA A 36 0.56 -3.53 -0.17
C ALA A 36 2.03 -3.61 0.30
N HIS A 37 2.32 -4.58 1.15
CA HIS A 37 3.68 -4.84 1.63
C HIS A 37 3.93 -6.34 1.77
N ILE A 38 5.20 -6.73 1.88
CA ILE A 38 5.58 -8.13 2.08
C ILE A 38 5.09 -8.56 3.47
N GLY A 39 4.26 -9.60 3.54
CA GLY A 39 3.62 -10.01 4.80
C GLY A 39 4.64 -10.32 5.91
N GLY A 40 4.48 -9.67 7.07
CA GLY A 40 5.39 -9.81 8.22
C GLY A 40 6.69 -8.99 8.12
N SER A 41 6.81 -8.05 7.18
CA SER A 41 7.93 -7.11 7.15
C SER A 41 7.78 -6.03 8.24
N LEU A 42 8.89 -5.60 8.82
CA LEU A 42 8.96 -4.48 9.75
C LEU A 42 9.10 -3.17 8.97
N HIS A 43 8.49 -2.08 9.44
CA HIS A 43 8.56 -0.77 8.78
C HIS A 43 9.50 0.17 9.52
N TYR A 44 10.51 0.67 8.80
CA TYR A 44 11.41 1.70 9.30
C TYR A 44 11.73 2.67 8.17
N ALA A 45 10.97 3.76 8.10
CA ALA A 45 11.13 4.81 7.10
C ALA A 45 12.59 5.30 6.99
N SER A 46 13.02 5.61 5.78
CA SER A 46 14.42 5.88 5.44
C SER A 46 14.92 7.23 5.97
N ASP A 47 14.01 8.18 6.10
CA ASP A 47 14.20 9.54 6.62
C ASP A 47 14.63 9.53 8.10
N THR A 48 13.97 8.71 8.90
CA THR A 48 14.08 8.58 10.35
C THR A 48 14.79 7.28 10.75
N PHE A 49 15.41 6.61 9.78
CA PHE A 49 16.00 5.29 9.97
C PHE A 49 17.08 5.31 11.05
N TYR A 50 17.98 6.29 11.02
CA TYR A 50 19.14 6.38 11.92
C TYR A 50 18.73 6.41 13.40
N GLU A 51 17.73 7.22 13.73
CA GLU A 51 17.20 7.35 15.09
C GLU A 51 16.47 6.07 15.54
N LYS A 52 15.89 5.31 14.60
CA LYS A 52 15.14 4.09 14.86
C LYS A 52 15.99 2.82 14.81
N ILE A 53 17.30 2.89 14.51
CA ILE A 53 18.20 1.73 14.51
C ILE A 53 18.15 0.96 15.84
N PRO A 54 18.18 1.59 17.03
CA PRO A 54 18.08 0.87 18.31
C PRO A 54 16.77 0.06 18.43
N ASN A 55 15.66 0.67 18.02
CA ASN A 55 14.35 0.02 18.03
C ASN A 55 14.30 -1.16 17.04
N LEU A 56 14.93 -1.01 15.87
CA LEU A 56 15.08 -2.10 14.89
C LEU A 56 15.86 -3.26 15.50
N ILE A 57 17.01 -3.00 16.12
CA ILE A 57 17.85 -4.01 16.75
C ILE A 57 17.07 -4.78 17.83
N GLN A 58 16.28 -4.07 18.63
CA GLN A 58 15.41 -4.69 19.63
C GLN A 58 14.34 -5.60 19.00
N ALA A 59 13.67 -5.14 17.93
CA ALA A 59 12.63 -5.90 17.23
C ALA A 59 13.15 -7.11 16.44
N VAL A 60 14.45 -7.14 16.13
CA VAL A 60 15.11 -8.25 15.42
C VAL A 60 15.99 -9.10 16.32
N ARG A 61 15.91 -8.95 17.65
CA ARG A 61 16.61 -9.83 18.58
C ARG A 61 16.29 -11.30 18.29
N GLY A 62 17.34 -12.11 18.27
CA GLY A 62 17.25 -13.54 17.94
C GLY A 62 17.16 -13.87 16.45
N LYS A 63 17.16 -12.87 15.57
CA LYS A 63 17.23 -13.04 14.11
C LYS A 63 18.67 -12.87 13.65
N ASP A 64 19.13 -13.74 12.76
CA ASP A 64 20.51 -13.72 12.26
C ASP A 64 20.63 -13.11 10.85
N THR A 65 19.50 -12.96 10.15
CA THR A 65 19.46 -12.55 8.76
C THR A 65 18.44 -11.42 8.59
N LEU A 66 18.91 -10.29 8.08
CA LEU A 66 18.08 -9.12 7.78
C LEU A 66 18.04 -8.88 6.28
N VAL A 67 16.85 -8.68 5.73
CA VAL A 67 16.63 -8.36 4.31
C VAL A 67 15.99 -6.99 4.21
N PHE A 68 16.71 -6.02 3.65
CA PHE A 68 16.21 -4.67 3.41
C PHE A 68 15.58 -4.51 2.04
N HIS A 69 14.51 -3.73 1.94
CA HIS A 69 13.93 -3.33 0.66
C HIS A 69 13.31 -1.94 0.70
N CYS A 70 13.19 -1.28 -0.45
CA CYS A 70 12.34 -0.10 -0.62
C CYS A 70 11.31 -0.36 -1.75
N ALA A 71 10.83 0.69 -2.42
CA ALA A 71 9.90 0.55 -3.56
C ALA A 71 10.57 -0.11 -4.77
N LEU A 72 11.67 0.45 -5.25
CA LEU A 72 12.30 0.03 -6.50
C LEU A 72 13.66 -0.66 -6.31
N SER A 73 14.26 -0.63 -5.11
CA SER A 73 15.62 -1.09 -4.77
C SER A 73 16.55 -1.24 -5.99
N GLN A 74 16.69 -0.17 -6.79
CA GLN A 74 17.33 -0.27 -8.10
C GLN A 74 18.84 -0.43 -7.91
N ASN A 75 19.34 -1.62 -8.21
CA ASN A 75 20.73 -1.77 -8.55
C ASN A 75 20.84 -1.17 -9.94
N ALA A 76 21.49 -0.02 -10.10
CA ALA A 76 21.67 0.62 -11.40
C ALA A 76 22.48 -0.23 -12.43
N ARG A 77 22.81 -1.47 -12.07
CA ARG A 77 23.41 -2.47 -12.95
C ARG A 77 22.72 -3.79 -12.64
N GLY A 78 22.09 -4.39 -13.65
CA GLY A 78 21.50 -5.73 -13.56
C GLY A 78 22.52 -6.83 -13.29
N LYS A 79 23.12 -6.85 -12.10
CA LYS A 79 23.97 -7.93 -11.59
C LYS A 79 23.64 -8.22 -10.14
N ALA A 80 23.24 -9.47 -9.88
CA ALA A 80 23.30 -10.06 -8.54
C ALA A 80 24.77 -10.15 -8.11
N GLY A 81 25.07 -9.76 -6.87
CA GLY A 81 26.45 -9.74 -6.38
C GLY A 81 26.56 -9.50 -4.88
N VAL A 82 27.67 -9.97 -4.30
CA VAL A 82 28.09 -9.68 -2.92
C VAL A 82 28.94 -8.42 -2.96
N TYR A 83 28.52 -7.37 -2.27
CA TYR A 83 29.28 -6.14 -2.14
C TYR A 83 29.96 -6.14 -0.77
N LYS A 84 31.28 -6.30 -0.77
CA LYS A 84 32.08 -6.14 0.46
C LYS A 84 32.14 -4.64 0.77
N VAL A 85 31.61 -4.25 1.93
CA VAL A 85 31.66 -2.85 2.40
C VAL A 85 33.09 -2.56 2.84
N GLY A 86 33.91 -2.05 1.93
CA GLY A 86 35.17 -1.39 2.26
C GLY A 86 34.95 0.12 2.32
N TYR A 87 35.44 0.76 3.37
CA TYR A 87 35.26 2.19 3.73
C TYR A 87 35.48 3.21 2.58
N LYS A 88 36.17 2.85 1.48
CA LYS A 88 36.41 3.73 0.33
C LYS A 88 35.56 3.43 -0.92
N ASP A 89 35.04 2.21 -1.06
CA ASP A 89 34.26 1.80 -2.24
C ASP A 89 32.75 1.93 -2.03
N SER A 90 32.30 1.91 -0.77
CA SER A 90 30.90 2.08 -0.37
C SER A 90 30.37 3.50 -0.63
N TYR A 91 31.19 4.53 -0.40
CA TYR A 91 30.80 5.93 -0.57
C TYR A 91 30.51 6.26 -2.04
N LYS A 92 31.34 5.83 -3.00
CA LYS A 92 31.08 6.07 -4.44
C LYS A 92 29.88 5.30 -5.01
N PHE A 93 29.50 4.17 -4.41
CA PHE A 93 28.33 3.38 -4.84
C PHE A 93 27.01 3.94 -4.28
N ALA A 94 26.96 4.23 -2.97
CA ALA A 94 25.78 4.83 -2.32
C ALA A 94 25.51 6.27 -2.80
N HIS A 95 26.57 7.02 -3.13
CA HIS A 95 26.48 8.43 -3.53
C HIS A 95 26.11 8.61 -5.02
N ARG A 96 26.21 7.56 -5.84
CA ARG A 96 25.87 7.61 -7.27
C ARG A 96 24.46 7.09 -7.57
N HIS A 97 23.86 6.32 -6.67
CA HIS A 97 22.48 5.85 -6.79
C HIS A 97 21.79 5.94 -5.43
N LYS A 98 21.08 7.05 -5.21
CA LYS A 98 20.33 7.42 -3.99
C LYS A 98 19.15 6.46 -3.73
N VAL A 99 19.43 5.19 -3.46
CA VAL A 99 18.41 4.14 -3.28
C VAL A 99 18.29 3.82 -1.80
N ARG A 100 17.08 4.01 -1.25
CA ARG A 100 16.78 3.92 0.19
C ARG A 100 17.22 2.60 0.85
N GLY A 101 16.92 1.46 0.21
CA GLY A 101 17.24 0.11 0.72
C GLY A 101 18.73 -0.12 1.03
N PRO A 102 19.63 -0.03 0.03
CA PRO A 102 21.08 -0.19 0.23
C PRO A 102 21.67 0.79 1.26
N THR A 103 21.22 2.05 1.24
CA THR A 103 21.71 3.08 2.18
C THR A 103 21.37 2.75 3.62
N CYS A 104 20.15 2.29 3.90
CA CYS A 104 19.75 1.91 5.25
C CYS A 104 20.49 0.63 5.72
N ALA A 105 20.67 -0.34 4.83
CA ALA A 105 21.44 -1.55 5.13
C ALA A 105 22.91 -1.22 5.48
N LEU A 106 23.51 -0.27 4.76
CA LEU A 106 24.86 0.21 5.03
C LEU A 106 24.95 0.94 6.38
N ARG A 107 24.02 1.86 6.66
CA ARG A 107 23.97 2.56 7.96
C ARG A 107 23.85 1.60 9.14
N LEU A 108 23.05 0.54 9.01
CA LEU A 108 22.98 -0.49 10.04
C LEU A 108 24.30 -1.25 10.18
N ALA A 109 24.94 -1.61 9.07
CA ALA A 109 26.23 -2.29 9.09
C ALA A 109 27.32 -1.46 9.80
N ASP A 110 27.35 -0.15 9.56
CA ASP A 110 28.26 0.79 10.22
C ASP A 110 27.93 0.89 11.72
N TYR A 111 26.66 1.07 12.07
CA TYR A 111 26.23 1.11 13.48
C TYR A 111 26.58 -0.15 14.27
N LEU A 112 26.41 -1.33 13.66
CA LEU A 112 26.79 -2.60 14.26
C LEU A 112 28.31 -2.84 14.28
N ALA A 113 29.11 -2.07 13.53
CA ALA A 113 30.56 -2.14 13.61
C ALA A 113 31.10 -1.35 14.82
N ASP A 114 30.40 -0.29 15.22
CA ASP A 114 30.72 0.52 16.39
C ASP A 114 30.26 -0.14 17.71
N MET A 115 29.13 -0.85 17.66
CA MET A 115 28.60 -1.62 18.78
C MET A 115 29.32 -2.97 18.91
N LYS A 116 30.02 -3.21 20.02
CA LYS A 116 30.72 -4.49 20.30
C LYS A 116 29.79 -5.69 20.53
N ASP A 117 28.50 -5.44 20.76
CA ASP A 117 27.48 -6.48 20.92
C ASP A 117 26.76 -6.69 19.59
N ASP A 118 27.16 -7.74 18.89
CA ASP A 118 26.46 -8.21 17.72
C ASP A 118 25.13 -8.78 18.19
N ALA A 119 24.01 -8.10 17.93
CA ALA A 119 22.65 -8.50 18.32
C ALA A 119 22.15 -9.83 17.69
N GLY A 120 23.04 -10.76 17.36
CA GLY A 120 22.83 -12.02 16.67
C GLY A 120 22.90 -11.90 15.15
N ILE A 121 23.03 -10.67 14.62
CA ILE A 121 22.92 -10.39 13.18
C ILE A 121 24.21 -10.78 12.46
N LYS A 122 24.12 -11.82 11.63
CA LYS A 122 25.22 -12.36 10.84
C LYS A 122 25.18 -11.86 9.40
N ASN A 123 23.97 -11.84 8.80
CA ASN A 123 23.79 -11.55 7.39
C ASN A 123 22.91 -10.33 7.17
N ILE A 124 23.42 -9.35 6.40
CA ILE A 124 22.64 -8.20 5.93
C ILE A 124 22.49 -8.33 4.42
N MET A 125 21.25 -8.36 3.96
CA MET A 125 20.88 -8.57 2.57
C MET A 125 19.98 -7.45 2.07
N VAL A 126 19.93 -7.25 0.75
CA VAL A 126 19.03 -6.29 0.09
C VAL A 126 18.22 -7.01 -0.98
N LEU A 127 16.89 -6.83 -0.96
CA LEU A 127 15.99 -7.35 -1.98
C LEU A 127 16.14 -6.52 -3.27
N GLU A 128 16.53 -7.19 -4.34
CA GLU A 128 16.61 -6.61 -5.68
C GLU A 128 15.24 -6.20 -6.19
N ARG A 129 15.16 -5.07 -6.92
CA ARG A 129 13.94 -4.51 -7.52
C ARG A 129 12.85 -4.08 -6.51
N GLY A 130 13.10 -4.22 -5.22
CA GLY A 130 12.25 -3.72 -4.15
C GLY A 130 10.87 -4.37 -4.11
N PHE A 131 9.91 -3.66 -3.54
CA PHE A 131 8.53 -4.10 -3.45
C PHE A 131 7.88 -4.25 -4.83
N ASN A 132 8.16 -3.35 -5.78
CA ASN A 132 7.58 -3.40 -7.12
C ASN A 132 8.03 -4.67 -7.87
N GLY A 133 9.28 -5.09 -7.67
CA GLY A 133 9.79 -6.36 -8.18
C GLY A 133 9.13 -7.59 -7.54
N TRP A 134 8.82 -7.51 -6.25
CA TRP A 134 8.10 -8.56 -5.52
C TRP A 134 6.67 -8.72 -6.03
N GLU A 135 5.95 -7.62 -6.14
CA GLU A 135 4.56 -7.55 -6.59
C GLU A 135 4.42 -7.98 -8.06
N SER A 136 5.25 -7.44 -8.96
CA SER A 136 5.25 -7.82 -10.38
C SER A 136 5.60 -9.29 -10.63
N SER A 137 6.25 -9.96 -9.66
CA SER A 137 6.53 -11.40 -9.71
C SER A 137 5.34 -12.27 -9.27
N GLY A 138 4.19 -11.68 -8.94
CA GLY A 138 2.99 -12.40 -8.47
C GLY A 138 3.16 -13.06 -7.10
N LYS A 139 4.06 -12.54 -6.26
CA LYS A 139 4.34 -13.11 -4.94
C LYS A 139 3.32 -12.63 -3.91
N PRO A 140 3.01 -13.45 -2.87
CA PRO A 140 2.01 -13.08 -1.89
C PRO A 140 2.42 -11.81 -1.12
N VAL A 141 1.46 -10.92 -0.97
CA VAL A 141 1.54 -9.71 -0.15
C VAL A 141 0.81 -9.93 1.19
N CYS A 142 0.83 -8.93 2.07
CA CYS A 142 0.09 -8.97 3.32
C CYS A 142 -1.40 -9.22 3.09
N LEU A 143 -1.95 -10.26 3.74
CA LEU A 143 -3.36 -10.65 3.59
C LEU A 143 -4.31 -9.53 4.06
N ALA A 144 -3.92 -8.78 5.10
CA ALA A 144 -4.72 -7.66 5.61
C ALA A 144 -4.94 -6.56 4.56
N CYS A 145 -3.96 -6.35 3.66
CA CYS A 145 -4.10 -5.40 2.55
C CYS A 145 -5.12 -5.87 1.49
N LEU A 146 -5.45 -7.16 1.45
CA LEU A 146 -6.42 -7.72 0.51
C LEU A 146 -7.85 -7.75 1.07
N LEU A 147 -8.02 -7.59 2.39
CA LEU A 147 -9.33 -7.68 3.04
C LEU A 147 -10.37 -6.72 2.45
N PRO A 148 -10.08 -5.43 2.19
CA PRO A 148 -11.09 -4.52 1.62
C PRO A 148 -11.63 -5.01 0.28
N LEU A 149 -10.80 -5.62 -0.56
CA LEU A 149 -11.19 -6.14 -1.87
C LEU A 149 -12.13 -7.35 -1.77
N PHE A 150 -11.88 -8.24 -0.79
CA PHE A 150 -12.76 -9.39 -0.55
C PHE A 150 -14.03 -8.99 0.21
N LEU A 151 -13.98 -7.96 1.05
CA LEU A 151 -15.13 -7.51 1.81
C LEU A 151 -16.20 -6.87 0.92
N ILE A 152 -15.84 -6.14 -0.13
CA ILE A 152 -16.81 -5.50 -1.06
C ILE A 152 -17.84 -6.51 -1.63
N PRO A 153 -17.45 -7.61 -2.30
CA PRO A 153 -18.42 -8.57 -2.81
C PRO A 153 -19.17 -9.28 -1.67
N ILE A 154 -18.51 -9.54 -0.53
CA ILE A 154 -19.14 -10.18 0.62
C ILE A 154 -20.23 -9.29 1.23
N VAL A 155 -19.96 -8.01 1.51
CA VAL A 155 -20.96 -7.09 2.07
C VAL A 155 -22.11 -6.82 1.11
N ASN A 156 -21.86 -6.89 -0.20
CA ASN A 156 -22.92 -6.78 -1.21
C ASN A 156 -23.75 -8.07 -1.32
N LEU A 157 -23.16 -9.24 -1.06
CA LEU A 157 -23.84 -10.54 -1.10
C LEU A 157 -24.60 -10.85 0.20
N ILE A 158 -24.12 -10.37 1.35
CA ILE A 158 -24.74 -10.61 2.67
C ILE A 158 -26.25 -10.26 2.69
N PRO A 159 -26.70 -9.09 2.20
CA PRO A 159 -28.13 -8.75 2.16
C PRO A 159 -28.95 -9.73 1.31
N VAL A 160 -28.40 -10.17 0.17
CA VAL A 160 -29.07 -11.12 -0.72
C VAL A 160 -29.18 -12.49 -0.04
N LEU A 161 -28.11 -12.95 0.59
CA LEU A 161 -28.09 -14.22 1.32
C LEU A 161 -29.06 -14.18 2.51
N PHE A 162 -29.07 -13.07 3.25
CA PHE A 162 -30.00 -12.84 4.34
C PHE A 162 -31.45 -12.94 3.85
N ASP A 163 -31.80 -12.26 2.75
CA ASP A 163 -33.14 -12.34 2.17
C ASP A 163 -33.52 -13.77 1.76
N MET A 164 -32.59 -14.53 1.17
CA MET A 164 -32.82 -15.93 0.82
C MET A 164 -33.07 -16.82 2.03
N ILE A 165 -32.30 -16.63 3.11
CA ILE A 165 -32.47 -17.37 4.36
C ILE A 165 -33.81 -17.00 5.00
N MET A 166 -34.16 -15.72 5.04
CA MET A 166 -35.42 -15.25 5.62
C MET A 166 -36.63 -15.78 4.84
N ALA A 167 -36.58 -15.76 3.51
CA ALA A 167 -37.62 -16.37 2.68
C ALA A 167 -37.80 -17.86 2.98
N ARG A 168 -36.70 -18.58 3.19
CA ARG A 168 -36.75 -20.01 3.51
C ARG A 168 -37.32 -20.29 4.90
N VAL A 169 -36.90 -19.53 5.92
CA VAL A 169 -37.38 -19.67 7.29
C VAL A 169 -38.87 -19.33 7.37
N TYR A 170 -39.28 -18.21 6.79
CA TYR A 170 -40.69 -17.77 6.80
C TYR A 170 -41.57 -18.78 6.06
N GLY A 171 -41.10 -19.31 4.92
CA GLY A 171 -41.81 -20.36 4.18
C GLY A 171 -42.04 -21.64 4.99
N LEU A 172 -41.11 -22.02 5.89
CA LEU A 172 -41.30 -23.17 6.78
C LEU A 172 -42.41 -22.96 7.82
N PHE A 173 -42.68 -21.71 8.19
CA PHE A 173 -43.77 -21.34 9.10
C PHE A 173 -45.05 -20.91 8.36
N GLY A 174 -45.10 -21.06 7.03
CA GLY A 174 -46.24 -20.63 6.21
C GLY A 174 -46.41 -19.11 6.12
N TRP A 175 -45.35 -18.34 6.41
CA TRP A 175 -45.33 -16.89 6.26
C TRP A 175 -44.68 -16.47 4.94
N GLU A 176 -45.12 -15.35 4.39
CA GLU A 176 -44.48 -14.73 3.23
C GLU A 176 -43.48 -13.68 3.70
N TYR A 177 -42.18 -13.88 3.42
CA TYR A 177 -41.15 -12.90 3.75
C TYR A 177 -41.27 -11.68 2.82
N ARG A 178 -41.55 -10.51 3.39
CA ARG A 178 -41.55 -9.24 2.67
C ARG A 178 -40.23 -8.52 2.90
N LYS A 179 -39.45 -8.39 1.83
CA LYS A 179 -38.17 -7.67 1.86
C LYS A 179 -38.38 -6.21 2.29
N PRO A 180 -37.63 -5.70 3.28
CA PRO A 180 -37.74 -4.31 3.71
C PRO A 180 -37.25 -3.37 2.60
N GLU A 181 -38.00 -2.28 2.38
CA GLU A 181 -37.59 -1.18 1.49
C GLU A 181 -36.27 -0.61 2.02
N ARG A 182 -35.25 -0.51 1.16
CA ARG A 182 -34.02 0.18 1.58
C ARG A 182 -34.38 1.62 1.87
N VAL A 183 -33.97 2.11 3.03
CA VAL A 183 -34.18 3.51 3.40
C VAL A 183 -33.59 4.36 2.27
N PRO A 184 -34.37 5.24 1.63
CA PRO A 184 -33.83 6.10 0.59
C PRO A 184 -32.71 6.97 1.18
N PRO A 185 -31.71 7.37 0.39
CA PRO A 185 -30.65 8.27 0.85
C PRO A 185 -31.32 9.48 1.48
N SER A 186 -31.00 9.74 2.75
CA SER A 186 -31.62 10.84 3.49
C SER A 186 -31.21 12.15 2.83
N CYS A 187 -32.14 12.84 2.17
CA CYS A 187 -31.90 14.18 1.66
C CYS A 187 -31.64 15.11 2.86
N PRO A 188 -30.44 15.71 2.99
CA PRO A 188 -30.13 16.60 4.12
C PRO A 188 -30.96 17.88 4.13
N TYR A 189 -31.57 18.23 2.99
CA TYR A 189 -32.38 19.42 2.84
C TYR A 189 -33.85 19.05 2.67
N LYS A 190 -34.68 19.53 3.60
CA LYS A 190 -36.13 19.51 3.48
C LYS A 190 -36.56 20.87 2.91
N PRO A 191 -36.94 20.98 1.63
CA PRO A 191 -37.43 22.24 1.10
C PRO A 191 -38.72 22.65 1.83
N ALA A 192 -38.82 23.91 2.20
CA ALA A 192 -40.01 24.48 2.82
C ALA A 192 -41.18 24.43 1.80
N ALA A 193 -42.29 23.81 2.19
CA ALA A 193 -43.49 23.74 1.37
C ALA A 193 -44.08 25.15 1.22
N ASN A 194 -43.99 25.72 0.01
CA ASN A 194 -44.70 26.94 -0.32
C ASN A 194 -46.16 26.57 -0.66
N LYS A 195 -47.11 27.03 0.15
CA LYS A 195 -48.54 26.91 -0.16
C LYS A 195 -48.86 27.86 -1.31
N ILE A 196 -49.14 27.32 -2.50
CA ILE A 196 -49.90 28.06 -3.52
C ILE A 196 -51.11 27.20 -3.90
N SER A 197 -52.26 27.83 -3.71
CA SER A 197 -53.61 27.31 -3.88
C SER A 197 -53.91 26.87 -5.32
N GLN A 198 -54.84 25.92 -5.40
CA GLN A 198 -55.43 25.31 -6.58
C GLN A 198 -55.75 26.28 -7.73
N VAL A 199 -55.37 25.92 -8.96
CA VAL A 199 -56.22 25.97 -10.16
C VAL A 199 -55.80 24.79 -11.06
N GLY A 200 -56.77 23.95 -11.44
CA GLY A 200 -56.55 22.79 -12.30
C GLY A 200 -56.52 23.13 -13.79
N VAL A 201 -55.99 22.21 -14.59
CA VAL A 201 -56.61 21.55 -15.77
C VAL A 201 -55.56 20.59 -16.36
N GLU A 202 -56.06 19.47 -16.85
CA GLU A 202 -55.41 18.24 -17.33
C GLU A 202 -54.56 18.38 -18.63
N PRO A 203 -53.89 17.29 -19.09
CA PRO A 203 -52.65 17.31 -19.85
C PRO A 203 -52.87 17.36 -21.36
N GLU A 204 -51.81 17.66 -22.11
CA GLU A 204 -51.54 17.42 -23.55
C GLU A 204 -50.55 18.53 -24.00
N THR A 205 -49.52 18.39 -24.82
CA THR A 205 -49.03 17.32 -25.68
C THR A 205 -47.62 17.72 -26.12
N SER A 206 -46.80 16.71 -26.39
CA SER A 206 -45.50 16.70 -27.05
C SER A 206 -45.10 17.90 -27.94
N LYS A 207 -43.83 18.32 -27.83
CA LYS A 207 -42.92 18.42 -29.00
C LYS A 207 -41.45 18.49 -28.59
N ILE A 208 -40.67 17.54 -29.09
CA ILE A 208 -39.19 17.60 -29.14
C ILE A 208 -38.82 18.39 -30.41
N GLN A 209 -37.65 19.05 -30.38
CA GLN A 209 -36.57 19.12 -31.39
C GLN A 209 -36.00 20.54 -31.69
N PRO A 210 -34.75 20.69 -32.20
CA PRO A 210 -33.58 21.11 -31.41
C PRO A 210 -32.76 22.26 -32.09
N LEU A 211 -31.48 22.43 -31.67
CA LEU A 211 -30.37 23.16 -32.34
C LEU A 211 -30.26 24.66 -31.98
N SER A 212 -29.12 25.18 -31.48
CA SER A 212 -27.85 25.27 -32.22
C SER A 212 -26.66 25.82 -31.40
N LYS A 213 -25.47 25.26 -31.70
CA LYS A 213 -24.10 25.83 -31.88
C LYS A 213 -23.45 26.64 -30.74
N GLU A 214 -22.35 26.11 -30.16
CA GLU A 214 -20.92 26.46 -30.41
C GLU A 214 -20.58 27.91 -29.97
N SER A 215 -19.57 28.17 -29.14
CA SER A 215 -18.16 27.93 -29.45
C SER A 215 -17.25 27.84 -28.22
N HIS A 216 -16.26 26.96 -28.33
CA HIS A 216 -14.99 27.01 -27.61
C HIS A 216 -14.21 28.29 -27.94
N ASP A 217 -13.45 28.81 -26.97
CA ASP A 217 -12.04 29.15 -27.16
C ASP A 217 -11.33 29.19 -25.80
N GLY A 218 -10.16 28.57 -25.73
CA GLY A 218 -9.32 28.46 -24.54
C GLY A 218 -8.05 29.31 -24.62
N VAL A 219 -7.09 28.93 -23.77
CA VAL A 219 -5.69 29.41 -23.62
C VAL A 219 -5.60 30.66 -22.73
N GLU A 220 -5.15 30.62 -21.46
CA GLU A 220 -3.91 30.16 -20.80
C GLU A 220 -2.92 31.31 -20.51
N ALA A 221 -2.61 31.42 -19.21
CA ALA A 221 -1.47 32.00 -18.49
C ALA A 221 -0.94 33.41 -18.83
N ASP A 222 -0.80 34.26 -17.79
CA ASP A 222 0.56 34.64 -17.36
C ASP A 222 0.67 35.24 -15.94
N ASN A 223 1.90 35.11 -15.44
CA ASN A 223 2.51 35.29 -14.12
C ASN A 223 2.27 36.58 -13.29
N ALA A 224 2.25 36.34 -11.97
CA ALA A 224 3.08 36.93 -10.90
C ALA A 224 3.66 38.36 -11.03
N LYS A 225 3.33 39.22 -10.05
CA LYS A 225 4.33 39.93 -9.23
C LYS A 225 3.78 40.33 -7.87
N SER A 226 4.45 39.86 -6.83
CA SER A 226 4.34 40.29 -5.43
C SER A 226 5.28 41.46 -5.15
N ASP A 227 4.84 42.34 -4.25
CA ASP A 227 5.63 43.36 -3.55
C ASP A 227 6.72 42.75 -2.64
#